data_AF-A0A0X3NGY1-F1
#
_entry.id   AF-A0A0X3NGY1-F1
#
_cell.length_a   1.000
_cell.length_b   1.000
_cell.length_c   1.000
_cell.angle_alpha   90.00
_cell.angle_beta   90.00
_cell.angle_gamma   90.00
#
_symmetry.space_group_name_H-M   'P 1'
#
loop_
_entity.id
_entity.type
_entity.pdbx_description
1 polymer ?
#
loop_
_entity_poly.entity_id
_entity_poly.type
_entity_poly.pdbx_seq_one_letter_code
_entity_poly.pdbx_strand_id
1 'polypeptide(L)'
;IVGFGSTFSALFDEPRDYTEESMNLALEYQKNMSAEKGSTNVLGALESIFSKEITGSGWHTKIIVLTDGDITNQTQVILLVRRNAKTTRLFAIGLGDGASTSLVTGVARAGGGKSASYEMRSMSGRKILQ
;
A
#
# COMPACT_ATOMS: atom_id res chain seq x y z
N ILE A 1 6.17 6.75 -2.40
CA ILE A 1 4.72 6.48 -2.62
C ILE A 1 4.61 5.67 -3.91
N VAL A 2 3.85 4.59 -3.91
CA VAL A 2 3.62 3.75 -5.09
C VAL A 2 2.11 3.60 -5.26
N GLY A 3 1.57 4.06 -6.39
CA GLY A 3 0.20 3.81 -6.81
C GLY A 3 0.14 2.53 -7.65
N PHE A 4 -0.93 1.75 -7.50
CA PHE A 4 -1.13 0.53 -8.27
C PHE A 4 -2.59 0.39 -8.72
N GLY A 5 -2.76 -0.08 -9.95
CA GLY A 5 -3.99 -0.36 -10.66
C GLY A 5 -3.70 -1.49 -11.64
N SER A 6 -4.06 -1.37 -12.92
CA SER A 6 -3.63 -2.39 -13.91
C SER A 6 -2.12 -2.33 -14.17
N THR A 7 -1.54 -1.15 -14.00
CA THR A 7 -0.10 -0.91 -13.93
C THR A 7 0.29 -0.43 -12.51
N PHE A 8 1.54 -0.06 -12.29
CA PHE A 8 1.95 0.66 -11.09
C PHE A 8 2.84 1.83 -11.45
N SER A 9 2.87 2.85 -10.60
CA SER A 9 3.76 4.00 -10.72
C SER A 9 4.33 4.37 -9.35
N ALA A 10 5.57 4.84 -9.33
CA ALA A 10 6.23 5.30 -8.12
C ALA A 10 6.53 6.79 -8.25
N LEU A 11 6.34 7.54 -7.16
CA LEU A 11 6.76 8.94 -7.08
C LEU A 11 8.29 9.09 -7.24
N PHE A 12 9.04 8.13 -6.70
CA PHE A 12 10.49 8.12 -6.75
C PHE A 12 10.99 6.73 -7.16
N ASP A 13 11.97 6.71 -8.07
CA ASP A 13 12.63 5.49 -8.50
C ASP A 13 13.40 4.83 -7.35
N GLU A 14 14.05 5.63 -6.50
CA GLU A 14 14.76 5.18 -5.30
C GLU A 14 14.25 5.85 -4.02
N PRO A 15 14.49 5.30 -2.82
CA PRO A 15 14.16 5.96 -1.57
C PRO A 15 14.80 7.36 -1.49
N ARG A 16 14.05 8.32 -0.97
CA ARG A 16 14.49 9.72 -0.79
C ARG A 16 14.36 10.13 0.66
N ASP A 17 15.27 11.01 1.09
CA ASP A 17 15.18 11.63 2.41
C ASP A 17 13.93 12.47 2.54
N TYR A 18 13.40 12.54 3.76
CA TYR A 18 12.26 13.37 4.09
C TYR A 18 12.71 14.84 4.24
N THR A 19 12.48 15.61 3.18
CA THR A 19 12.66 17.07 3.12
C THR A 19 11.35 17.78 2.79
N GLU A 20 11.28 19.10 3.00
CA GLU A 20 10.13 19.91 2.58
C GLU A 20 9.83 19.77 1.07
N GLU A 21 10.87 19.73 0.23
CA GLU A 21 10.74 19.48 -1.21
C GLU A 21 10.10 18.12 -1.49
N SER A 22 10.63 17.04 -0.89
CA SER A 22 10.10 15.69 -1.09
C SER A 22 8.65 15.55 -0.59
N MET A 23 8.30 16.28 0.46
CA MET A 23 6.95 16.33 1.01
C MET A 23 6.01 17.04 0.04
N ASN A 24 6.42 18.18 -0.52
CA ASN A 24 5.61 18.92 -1.50
C ASN A 24 5.37 18.10 -2.77
N LEU A 25 6.40 17.41 -3.28
CA LEU A 25 6.27 16.47 -4.39
C LEU A 25 5.30 15.33 -4.07
N ALA A 26 5.35 14.80 -2.84
CA ALA A 26 4.45 13.76 -2.39
C ALA A 26 2.99 14.23 -2.31
N LEU A 27 2.75 15.45 -1.84
CA LEU A 27 1.41 16.05 -1.80
C LEU A 27 0.86 16.30 -3.21
N GLU A 28 1.69 16.80 -4.13
CA GLU A 28 1.30 16.99 -5.52
C GLU A 28 0.97 15.66 -6.21
N TYR A 29 1.83 14.65 -6.05
CA TYR A 29 1.60 13.32 -6.58
C TYR A 29 0.29 12.70 -6.03
N GLN A 30 0.02 12.86 -4.74
CA GLN A 30 -1.23 12.40 -4.13
C GLN A 30 -2.46 13.11 -4.72
N LYS A 31 -2.40 14.43 -4.96
CA LYS A 31 -3.51 15.20 -5.56
C LYS A 31 -3.83 14.74 -6.99
N ASN A 32 -2.81 14.35 -7.74
CA ASN A 32 -2.93 13.92 -9.13
C ASN A 32 -3.17 12.42 -9.29
N MET A 33 -3.19 11.66 -8.20
CA MET A 33 -3.45 10.23 -8.22
C MET A 33 -4.90 9.97 -8.64
N SER A 34 -5.10 9.12 -9.65
CA SER A 34 -6.42 8.71 -10.12
C SER A 34 -6.54 7.19 -10.08
N ALA A 35 -7.76 6.72 -9.77
CA ALA A 35 -8.05 5.29 -9.76
C ALA A 35 -8.33 4.80 -11.19
N GLU A 36 -7.54 3.84 -11.64
CA GLU A 36 -7.84 3.10 -12.87
C GLU A 36 -8.83 1.96 -12.55
N LYS A 37 -9.92 1.87 -13.30
CA LYS A 37 -10.81 0.70 -13.25
C LYS A 37 -10.16 -0.44 -14.04
N GLY A 38 -9.80 -1.54 -13.38
CA GLY A 38 -9.21 -2.69 -14.05
C GLY A 38 -8.65 -3.72 -13.07
N SER A 39 -7.81 -4.62 -13.59
CA SER A 39 -7.06 -5.56 -12.75
C SER A 39 -6.12 -4.82 -11.79
N THR A 40 -5.67 -5.49 -10.73
CA THR A 40 -4.78 -4.90 -9.72
C THR A 40 -3.42 -5.60 -9.74
N ASN A 41 -2.38 -4.89 -10.20
CA ASN A 41 -0.99 -5.36 -10.26
C ASN A 41 -0.21 -4.99 -9.00
N VAL A 42 -0.71 -5.41 -7.85
CA VAL A 42 -0.01 -5.24 -6.57
C VAL A 42 1.27 -6.10 -6.50
N LEU A 43 1.32 -7.20 -7.24
CA LEU A 43 2.50 -8.07 -7.29
C LEU A 43 3.70 -7.31 -7.86
N GLY A 44 3.55 -6.71 -9.05
CA GLY A 44 4.63 -5.93 -9.69
C GLY A 44 5.05 -4.71 -8.86
N ALA A 45 4.09 -4.03 -8.21
CA ALA A 45 4.39 -2.92 -7.31
C ALA A 45 5.27 -3.37 -6.13
N LEU A 46 4.95 -4.52 -5.51
CA LEU A 46 5.75 -5.07 -4.41
C LEU A 46 7.11 -5.59 -4.86
N GLU A 47 7.21 -6.22 -6.03
CA GLU A 47 8.49 -6.64 -6.61
C GLU A 47 9.42 -5.44 -6.82
N SER A 48 8.90 -4.33 -7.38
CA SER A 48 9.64 -3.08 -7.55
C SER A 48 10.05 -2.43 -6.22
N ILE A 49 9.26 -2.59 -5.15
CA ILE A 49 9.64 -2.09 -3.83
C ILE A 49 10.75 -2.96 -3.22
N PHE A 50 10.61 -4.29 -3.29
CA PHE A 50 11.56 -5.23 -2.71
C PHE A 50 12.90 -5.28 -3.45
N SER A 51 12.96 -4.81 -4.70
CA SER A 51 14.23 -4.72 -5.45
C SER A 51 15.11 -3.53 -5.01
N LYS A 52 14.58 -2.58 -4.24
CA LYS A 52 15.32 -1.38 -3.81
C LYS A 52 16.24 -1.71 -2.64
N GLU A 53 17.43 -1.12 -2.65
CA GLU A 53 18.36 -1.27 -1.55
C GLU A 53 17.87 -0.52 -0.30
N ILE A 54 18.19 -1.08 0.87
CA ILE A 54 17.93 -0.42 2.14
C ILE A 54 19.02 0.64 2.33
N THR A 55 18.61 1.90 2.36
CA THR A 55 19.54 3.06 2.33
C THR A 55 20.36 3.26 3.60
N GLY A 56 20.00 2.61 4.71
CA GLY A 56 20.67 2.75 6.00
C GLY A 56 21.10 1.40 6.61
N SER A 57 22.31 1.35 7.16
CA SER A 57 22.79 0.17 7.89
C SER A 57 21.88 -0.13 9.09
N GLY A 58 21.39 -1.37 9.19
CA GLY A 58 20.47 -1.81 10.25
C GLY A 58 19.03 -1.33 10.10
N TRP A 59 18.71 -0.57 9.04
CA TRP A 59 17.34 -0.12 8.80
C TRP A 59 16.47 -1.26 8.27
N HIS A 60 15.17 -1.10 8.45
CA HIS A 60 14.16 -2.02 7.93
C HIS A 60 13.13 -1.23 7.14
N THR A 61 12.75 -1.74 5.98
CA THR A 61 11.68 -1.15 5.17
C THR A 61 10.34 -1.35 5.88
N LYS A 62 9.49 -0.31 5.89
CA LYS A 62 8.12 -0.40 6.39
C LYS A 62 7.16 -0.08 5.25
N ILE A 63 6.27 -1.01 4.95
CA ILE A 63 5.24 -0.86 3.92
C ILE A 63 3.88 -0.77 4.60
N ILE A 64 3.07 0.19 4.18
CA ILE A 64 1.66 0.27 4.51
C ILE A 64 0.90 0.13 3.19
N VAL A 65 0.16 -0.96 3.03
CA VAL A 65 -0.72 -1.19 1.88
C VAL A 65 -2.11 -0.65 2.19
N LEU A 66 -2.67 0.16 1.29
CA LEU A 66 -4.07 0.59 1.34
C LEU A 66 -4.77 0.00 0.12
N THR A 67 -5.92 -0.64 0.32
CA THR A 67 -6.71 -1.21 -0.78
C THR A 67 -8.19 -1.25 -0.42
N ASP A 68 -9.03 -1.07 -1.43
CA ASP A 68 -10.49 -1.20 -1.37
C ASP A 68 -11.01 -2.42 -2.14
N GLY A 69 -10.12 -3.31 -2.58
CA GLY A 69 -10.45 -4.41 -3.49
C GLY A 69 -9.81 -5.76 -3.15
N ASP A 70 -9.92 -6.67 -4.11
CA ASP A 70 -9.32 -8.00 -4.09
C ASP A 70 -8.48 -8.28 -5.34
N ILE A 71 -7.64 -9.31 -5.28
CA ILE A 71 -6.82 -9.80 -6.38
C ILE A 71 -6.96 -11.33 -6.53
N THR A 72 -6.79 -11.85 -7.74
CA THR A 72 -6.88 -13.29 -8.00
C THR A 72 -5.63 -14.07 -7.59
N ASN A 73 -4.47 -13.40 -7.51
CA ASN A 73 -3.16 -14.01 -7.24
C ASN A 73 -2.68 -13.83 -5.78
N GLN A 74 -3.59 -13.80 -4.80
CA GLN A 74 -3.27 -13.55 -3.38
C GLN A 74 -2.10 -14.41 -2.86
N THR A 75 -2.09 -15.72 -3.19
CA THR A 75 -1.05 -16.65 -2.73
C THR A 75 0.35 -16.21 -3.18
N GLN A 76 0.51 -15.77 -4.42
CA GLN A 76 1.81 -15.33 -4.95
C GLN A 76 2.30 -14.08 -4.23
N VAL A 77 1.39 -13.12 -4.00
CA VAL A 77 1.66 -11.88 -3.28
C VAL A 77 2.05 -12.16 -1.83
N ILE A 78 1.29 -12.99 -1.13
CA ILE A 78 1.56 -13.36 0.27
C ILE A 78 2.93 -14.07 0.39
N LEU A 79 3.27 -14.96 -0.56
CA LEU A 79 4.58 -15.62 -0.59
C LEU A 79 5.73 -14.65 -0.88
N LEU A 80 5.53 -13.69 -1.79
CA LEU A 80 6.51 -12.64 -2.06
C LEU A 80 6.77 -11.81 -0.78
N VAL A 81 5.72 -11.37 -0.10
CA VAL A 81 5.84 -10.60 1.15
C VAL A 81 6.57 -11.43 2.21
N ARG A 82 6.21 -12.71 2.39
CA ARG A 82 6.86 -13.60 3.36
C ARG A 82 8.36 -13.74 3.11
N ARG A 83 8.78 -13.87 1.85
CA ARG A 83 10.20 -13.99 1.48
C ARG A 83 11.03 -12.76 1.86
N ASN A 84 10.40 -11.59 1.92
CA ASN A 84 11.03 -10.32 2.24
C ASN A 84 10.84 -9.87 3.71
N ALA A 85 10.18 -10.69 4.54
CA ALA A 85 9.81 -10.33 5.91
C ALA A 85 11.01 -10.14 6.88
N LYS A 86 12.20 -10.64 6.50
CA LYS A 86 13.42 -10.47 7.31
C LYS A 86 13.88 -9.02 7.35
N THR A 87 13.69 -8.27 6.27
CA THR A 87 14.16 -6.89 6.12
C THR A 87 13.03 -5.89 5.98
N THR A 88 11.80 -6.37 5.75
CA THR A 88 10.62 -5.53 5.55
C THR A 88 9.49 -5.90 6.49
N ARG A 89 8.86 -4.89 7.10
CA ARG A 89 7.61 -5.03 7.84
C ARG A 89 6.45 -4.51 6.99
N LEU A 90 5.41 -5.32 6.80
CA LEU A 90 4.23 -4.91 6.03
C LEU A 90 2.98 -4.82 6.91
N PHE A 91 2.30 -3.68 6.84
CA PHE A 91 0.98 -3.42 7.42
C PHE A 91 -0.03 -3.24 6.28
N ALA A 92 -1.30 -3.52 6.55
CA ALA A 92 -2.34 -3.40 5.54
C ALA A 92 -3.62 -2.77 6.09
N ILE A 93 -4.26 -1.93 5.29
CA ILE A 93 -5.53 -1.28 5.60
C ILE A 93 -6.50 -1.59 4.47
N GLY A 94 -7.58 -2.30 4.79
CA GLY A 94 -8.73 -2.51 3.91
C GLY A 94 -9.75 -1.40 4.05
N LEU A 95 -10.23 -0.83 2.95
CA LEU A 95 -11.23 0.25 2.93
C LEU A 95 -12.50 -0.20 2.20
N GLY A 96 -13.65 -0.04 2.84
CA GLY A 96 -14.94 -0.42 2.29
C GLY A 96 -15.15 -1.93 2.15
N ASP A 97 -16.34 -2.28 1.67
CA ASP A 97 -16.81 -3.67 1.64
C ASP A 97 -16.16 -4.50 0.51
N GLY A 98 -15.51 -3.83 -0.45
CA GLY A 98 -14.76 -4.48 -1.53
C GLY A 98 -13.40 -5.02 -1.10
N ALA A 99 -12.86 -4.55 0.04
CA ALA A 99 -11.54 -4.93 0.48
C ALA A 99 -11.50 -6.38 0.98
N SER A 100 -10.67 -7.19 0.32
CA SER A 100 -10.53 -8.59 0.67
C SER A 100 -9.85 -8.79 2.02
N THR A 101 -10.62 -9.28 2.99
CA THR A 101 -10.10 -9.57 4.33
C THR A 101 -8.98 -10.61 4.31
N SER A 102 -9.06 -11.60 3.41
CA SER A 102 -8.02 -12.64 3.27
C SER A 102 -6.72 -12.05 2.72
N LEU A 103 -6.81 -11.15 1.73
CA LEU A 103 -5.66 -10.45 1.20
C LEU A 103 -5.03 -9.54 2.26
N VAL A 104 -5.81 -8.61 2.83
CA VAL A 104 -5.34 -7.61 3.81
C VAL A 104 -4.68 -8.29 5.02
N THR A 105 -5.35 -9.29 5.59
CA THR A 105 -4.81 -10.03 6.74
C THR A 105 -3.62 -10.90 6.35
N GLY A 106 -3.69 -11.54 5.17
CA GLY A 106 -2.67 -12.44 4.67
C GLY A 106 -1.33 -11.75 4.45
N VAL A 107 -1.33 -10.60 3.76
CA VAL A 107 -0.09 -9.84 3.49
C VAL A 107 0.48 -9.23 4.77
N ALA A 108 -0.37 -8.68 5.64
CA ALA A 108 0.09 -8.13 6.91
C ALA A 108 0.74 -9.21 7.78
N ARG A 109 0.09 -10.37 7.93
CA ARG A 109 0.66 -11.50 8.70
C ARG A 109 1.95 -12.04 8.08
N ALA A 110 2.02 -12.14 6.75
CA ALA A 110 3.20 -12.63 6.05
C ALA A 110 4.40 -11.69 6.18
N GLY A 111 4.17 -10.38 6.12
CA GLY A 111 5.18 -9.35 6.40
C GLY A 111 5.35 -9.08 7.90
N GLY A 112 4.69 -9.90 8.72
CA GLY A 112 4.65 -9.88 10.16
C GLY A 112 3.89 -8.72 10.81
N GLY A 113 3.48 -7.67 10.10
CA GLY A 113 2.75 -6.54 10.67
C GLY A 113 1.31 -6.85 11.08
N LYS A 114 0.49 -5.80 11.14
CA LYS A 114 -0.92 -5.86 11.53
C LYS A 114 -1.81 -5.32 10.40
N SER A 115 -3.05 -5.79 10.38
CA SER A 115 -4.08 -5.31 9.49
C SER A 115 -5.17 -4.55 10.25
N ALA A 116 -5.84 -3.64 9.56
CA ALA A 116 -7.12 -3.06 9.96
C ALA A 116 -8.05 -2.98 8.74
N SER A 117 -9.35 -3.09 8.96
CA SER A 117 -10.36 -2.89 7.91
C SER A 117 -11.38 -1.87 8.39
N TYR A 118 -11.77 -0.95 7.51
CA TYR A 118 -12.73 0.12 7.81
C TYR A 118 -13.83 0.12 6.75
N GLU A 119 -15.08 -0.05 7.18
CA GLU A 119 -16.22 0.14 6.29
C GLU A 119 -16.41 1.62 5.96
N MET A 120 -16.64 1.94 4.68
CA MET A 120 -17.02 3.30 4.29
C MET A 120 -18.49 3.51 4.61
N ARG A 121 -18.76 4.06 5.80
CA ARG A 121 -20.10 4.57 6.09
C ARG A 121 -20.38 5.76 5.17
N SER A 122 -21.45 5.66 4.39
CA SER A 122 -22.04 6.83 3.76
C SER A 122 -22.26 7.91 4.83
N MET A 123 -21.61 9.06 4.68
CA MET A 123 -22.02 10.25 5.41
C MET A 123 -23.34 10.75 4.84
N SER A 124 -24.42 10.01 5.08
CA SER A 124 -25.76 10.55 4.95
C SER A 124 -25.99 11.52 6.10
N GLY A 125 -25.81 12.81 5.80
CA GLY A 125 -26.28 13.98 6.54
C GLY A 125 -26.35 13.90 8.06
N ARG A 126 -25.30 14.37 8.74
CA ARG A 126 -25.49 15.11 9.99
C ARG A 126 -25.11 16.57 9.75
N LYS A 127 -26.09 17.38 9.34
CA LYS A 127 -26.07 18.80 9.68
C LYS A 127 -26.17 18.85 11.21
N ILE A 128 -25.04 19.03 11.89
CA ILE A 128 -25.09 19.56 13.24
C ILE A 128 -25.23 21.06 13.05
N LEU A 129 -26.47 21.55 13.21
CA LEU A 129 -26.72 22.96 13.46
C LEU A 129 -26.06 23.29 14.80
N GLN A 130 -25.07 24.19 14.77
CA GLN A 130 -24.78 25.11 15.87
C GLN A 130 -24.94 26.52 15.31
#